data_AF-A0A1B7MR11-F1
#
_entry.id   AF-A0A1B7MR11-F1
#
_cell.length_a   1.000
_cell.length_b   1.000
_cell.length_c   1.000
_cell.angle_alpha   90.00
_cell.angle_beta   90.00
_cell.angle_gamma   90.00
#
_symmetry.space_group_name_H-M   'P 1'
#
loop_
_entity.id
_entity.type
_entity.pdbx_description
1 polymer ?
#
loop_
_entity_poly.entity_id
_entity_poly.type
_entity_poly.pdbx_seq_one_letter_code
_entity_poly.pdbx_strand_id
1 'polypeptide(L)'
;MTITSTTTYKQRLRGWLSYAFASEVFVVVSLTLFLPICLEQFARDNGYLQPEKTEPCSSLSGTAPASADVRCAVKIGWLWIDTASFRCV
;
A
#
# COMPACT_ATOMS: atom_id res chain seq x y z
N MET A 1 10.70 54.24 9.03
CA MET A 1 10.51 53.12 8.08
C MET A 1 10.65 51.80 8.84
N THR A 2 9.62 51.38 9.60
CA THR A 2 9.75 50.22 10.53
C THR A 2 8.45 49.41 10.72
N ILE A 3 7.35 49.74 10.02
CA ILE A 3 6.03 49.10 10.26
C ILE A 3 5.84 47.82 9.42
N THR A 4 6.73 47.49 8.47
CA THR A 4 6.54 46.37 7.54
C THR A 4 7.04 45.01 8.06
N SER A 5 7.90 44.94 9.08
CA SER A 5 8.56 43.68 9.48
C SER A 5 7.66 42.69 10.22
N THR A 6 6.78 43.16 11.11
CA THR A 6 5.95 42.28 11.97
C THR A 6 4.79 41.65 11.20
N THR A 7 4.16 42.38 10.29
CA THR A 7 3.05 41.92 9.45
C THR A 7 3.53 40.87 8.44
N THR A 8 4.70 41.11 7.81
CA THR A 8 5.32 40.16 6.88
C THR A 8 5.81 38.90 7.60
N TYR A 9 6.32 39.00 8.83
CA TYR A 9 6.68 37.84 9.65
C TYR A 9 5.47 36.93 9.90
N LYS A 10 4.32 37.49 10.30
CA LYS A 10 3.08 36.73 10.53
C LYS A 10 2.58 36.05 9.26
N GLN A 11 2.67 36.70 8.10
CA GLN A 11 2.27 36.13 6.82
C GLN A 11 3.16 34.94 6.43
N ARG A 12 4.48 35.08 6.58
CA ARG A 12 5.45 33.99 6.31
C ARG A 12 5.24 32.80 7.25
N LEU A 13 5.01 33.07 8.54
CA LEU A 13 4.73 32.04 9.53
C LEU A 13 3.44 31.27 9.20
N ARG A 14 2.37 31.97 8.83
CA ARG A 14 1.11 31.33 8.41
C ARG A 14 1.27 30.54 7.12
N GLY A 15 2.06 31.05 6.16
CA GLY A 15 2.41 30.32 4.95
C GLY A 15 3.13 29.01 5.26
N TRP A 16 4.15 29.06 6.12
CA TRP A 16 4.92 27.88 6.54
C TRP A 16 4.05 26.85 7.28
N LEU A 17 3.19 27.31 8.19
CA LEU A 17 2.22 26.45 8.88
C LEU A 17 1.21 25.82 7.91
N SER A 18 0.69 26.59 6.96
CA SER A 18 -0.28 26.07 5.97
C SER A 18 0.35 25.04 5.04
N TYR A 19 1.63 25.22 4.67
CA TYR A 19 2.37 24.26 3.86
C TYR A 19 2.60 22.95 4.62
N ALA A 20 3.05 23.03 5.88
CA ALA A 20 3.25 21.85 6.72
C ALA A 20 1.95 21.06 6.89
N PHE A 21 0.83 21.73 7.17
CA PHE A 21 -0.49 21.09 7.29
C PHE A 21 -0.92 20.41 5.98
N ALA A 22 -0.77 21.09 4.84
CA ALA A 22 -1.12 20.52 3.54
C ALA A 22 -0.24 19.30 3.17
N SER A 23 1.05 19.32 3.56
CA SER A 23 1.98 18.25 3.24
C SER A 23 1.65 16.92 3.91
N GLU A 24 1.13 16.95 5.15
CA GLU A 24 0.82 15.75 5.90
C GLU A 24 -0.34 14.98 5.25
N VAL A 25 -1.44 15.66 4.97
CA VAL A 25 -2.62 15.07 4.33
C VAL A 25 -2.27 14.53 2.94
N PHE A 26 -1.47 15.25 2.17
CA PHE A 26 -1.06 14.81 0.84
C PHE A 26 -0.27 13.49 0.89
N VAL A 27 0.68 13.35 1.82
CA VAL A 27 1.45 12.11 1.97
C VAL A 27 0.57 10.98 2.49
N VAL A 28 -0.28 11.22 3.49
CA VAL A 28 -1.18 10.20 4.03
C VAL A 28 -2.13 9.67 2.95
N VAL A 29 -2.81 10.56 2.22
CA VAL A 29 -3.73 10.17 1.14
C VAL A 29 -2.99 9.39 0.05
N SER A 30 -1.82 9.88 -0.38
CA SER A 30 -1.01 9.19 -1.38
C SER A 30 -0.63 7.78 -0.92
N LEU A 31 -0.10 7.63 0.30
CA LEU A 31 0.25 6.32 0.84
C LEU A 31 -0.97 5.41 0.93
N THR A 32 -2.13 5.91 1.37
CA THR A 32 -3.35 5.08 1.46
C THR A 32 -3.93 4.66 0.12
N LEU A 33 -3.72 5.43 -0.95
CA LEU A 33 -4.18 5.07 -2.30
C LEU A 33 -3.22 4.09 -2.99
N PHE A 34 -1.91 4.27 -2.81
CA PHE A 34 -0.90 3.44 -3.47
C PHE A 34 -0.61 2.14 -2.72
N LEU A 35 -0.64 2.14 -1.38
CA LEU A 35 -0.31 0.96 -0.58
C LEU A 35 -1.19 -0.26 -0.90
N PRO A 36 -2.53 -0.15 -1.05
CA PRO A 36 -3.37 -1.29 -1.40
C PRO A 36 -3.01 -1.87 -2.77
N ILE A 37 -2.75 -1.01 -3.75
CA ILE A 37 -2.39 -1.41 -5.12
C ILE A 37 -1.04 -2.13 -5.12
N CYS A 38 -0.05 -1.59 -4.40
CA CYS A 38 1.27 -2.22 -4.28
C CYS A 38 1.19 -3.59 -3.57
N LEU A 39 0.35 -3.72 -2.54
CA LEU A 39 0.15 -5.00 -1.85
C LEU A 39 -0.56 -6.03 -2.74
N GLU A 40 -1.53 -5.58 -3.55
CA GLU A 40 -2.20 -6.44 -4.52
C GLU A 40 -1.22 -6.97 -5.58
N GLN A 41 -0.38 -6.09 -6.13
CA GLN A 41 0.69 -6.49 -7.05
C GLN A 41 1.69 -7.42 -6.39
N PHE A 42 2.16 -7.11 -5.17
CA PHE A 42 3.08 -7.96 -4.43
C PHE A 42 2.51 -9.36 -4.17
N ALA A 43 1.23 -9.45 -3.79
CA ALA A 43 0.56 -10.71 -3.54
C ALA A 43 0.38 -11.55 -4.80
N ARG A 44 0.16 -10.91 -5.96
CA ARG A 44 0.09 -11.58 -7.26
C ARG A 44 1.44 -12.13 -7.69
N ASP A 45 2.50 -11.33 -7.54
CA ASP A 45 3.84 -11.72 -7.99
C ASP A 45 4.50 -12.75 -7.08
N ASN A 46 4.21 -12.72 -5.77
CA ASN A 46 4.87 -13.55 -4.74
C ASN A 46 3.92 -14.54 -4.04
N GLY A 47 2.73 -14.78 -4.59
CA GLY A 47 1.78 -15.74 -4.06
C GLY A 47 2.23 -17.17 -4.36
N TYR A 48 2.27 -18.04 -3.34
CA TYR A 48 2.61 -19.46 -3.46
C TYR A 48 1.42 -20.36 -3.11
N LEU A 49 1.34 -21.50 -3.77
CA LEU A 49 0.29 -22.50 -3.54
C LEU A 49 0.56 -23.32 -2.27
N GLN A 50 -0.43 -23.44 -1.38
CA GLN A 50 -0.36 -24.36 -0.24
C GLN A 50 -0.99 -25.72 -0.61
N PRO A 51 -0.47 -26.90 -0.18
CA PRO A 51 0.45 -27.17 0.94
C PRO A 51 1.95 -27.17 0.63
N GLU A 52 2.34 -27.41 -0.63
CA GLU A 52 3.74 -27.65 -1.02
C GLU A 52 4.60 -26.36 -1.14
N LYS A 53 3.99 -25.16 -1.17
CA LYS A 53 4.67 -23.84 -1.20
C LYS A 53 5.79 -23.71 -2.25
N THR A 54 5.72 -24.50 -3.31
CA THR A 54 6.75 -24.61 -4.36
C THR A 54 6.34 -23.91 -5.65
N GLU A 55 5.05 -23.94 -5.99
CA GLU A 55 4.53 -23.35 -7.24
C GLU A 55 3.93 -21.95 -7.02
N PRO A 56 4.25 -20.97 -7.87
CA PRO A 56 3.63 -19.65 -7.82
C PRO A 56 2.16 -19.73 -8.21
N CYS A 57 1.27 -19.12 -7.42
CA CYS A 57 -0.19 -19.06 -7.66
C CYS A 57 -0.52 -18.41 -9.03
N SER A 58 0.39 -17.57 -9.56
CA SER A 58 0.28 -16.94 -10.88
C SER A 58 0.27 -17.90 -12.07
N SER A 59 0.78 -19.14 -11.93
CA SER A 59 0.81 -20.13 -13.03
C SER A 59 -0.52 -20.89 -13.20
N LEU A 60 -1.49 -20.69 -12.29
CA LEU A 60 -2.73 -21.48 -12.23
C LEU A 60 -3.96 -20.79 -12.85
N SER A 61 -3.82 -19.63 -13.49
CA SER A 61 -4.91 -18.91 -14.19
C SER A 61 -5.58 -19.65 -15.36
N GLY A 62 -5.35 -20.96 -15.53
CA GLY A 62 -5.98 -21.75 -16.58
C GLY A 62 -6.23 -23.24 -16.30
N THR A 63 -5.73 -23.83 -15.21
CA THR A 63 -5.76 -25.31 -15.07
C THR A 63 -5.91 -25.83 -13.64
N ALA A 64 -6.70 -25.20 -12.77
CA ALA A 64 -7.07 -25.78 -11.48
C ALA A 64 -8.58 -26.08 -11.40
N PRO A 65 -8.99 -27.32 -11.07
CA PRO A 65 -10.39 -27.69 -10.92
C PRO A 65 -11.02 -26.95 -9.74
N ALA A 66 -12.27 -26.54 -9.89
CA ALA A 66 -13.07 -25.77 -8.92
C ALA A 66 -13.46 -26.55 -7.64
N SER A 67 -12.55 -27.38 -7.10
CA SER A 67 -12.89 -28.38 -6.08
C SER A 67 -11.72 -28.85 -5.20
N ALA A 68 -10.77 -27.96 -4.87
CA ALA A 68 -9.89 -28.14 -3.71
C ALA A 68 -9.67 -26.79 -3.03
N ASP A 69 -9.64 -26.77 -1.70
CA ASP A 69 -9.43 -25.62 -0.81
C ASP A 69 -7.99 -25.06 -0.96
N VAL A 70 -7.65 -24.58 -2.15
CA VAL A 70 -6.32 -24.12 -2.52
C VAL A 70 -6.14 -22.70 -2.02
N ARG A 71 -5.49 -22.55 -0.87
CA ARG A 71 -5.16 -21.26 -0.26
C ARG A 71 -3.82 -20.76 -0.79
N CYS A 72 -3.81 -19.56 -1.40
CA CYS A 72 -2.58 -18.90 -1.78
C CYS A 72 -2.06 -18.06 -0.60
N ALA A 73 -0.78 -18.16 -0.30
CA ALA A 73 -0.15 -17.45 0.81
C ALA A 73 1.09 -16.70 0.32
N VAL A 74 1.33 -15.52 0.90
CA VAL A 74 2.45 -14.64 0.54
C VAL A 74 3.33 -14.47 1.77
N LYS A 75 4.66 -14.45 1.57
CA LYS A 75 5.62 -14.20 2.64
C LYS A 75 5.91 -12.71 2.74
N ILE A 76 5.44 -12.05 3.80
CA ILE A 76 5.76 -10.64 4.09
C ILE A 76 6.74 -10.62 5.27
N GLY A 77 8.02 -10.47 4.96
CA GLY A 77 9.11 -10.53 5.94
C GLY A 77 9.20 -11.91 6.61
N TRP A 78 8.79 -11.98 7.88
CA TRP A 78 8.85 -13.18 8.73
C TRP A 78 7.51 -13.92 8.84
N LEU A 79 6.41 -13.30 8.39
CA LEU A 79 5.06 -13.81 8.56
C LEU A 79 4.48 -14.29 7.23
N TRP A 80 3.81 -15.43 7.28
CA TRP A 80 2.99 -15.93 6.17
C TRP A 80 1.58 -15.41 6.34
N ILE A 81 1.06 -14.75 5.30
CA ILE A 81 -0.29 -14.19 5.30
C ILE A 81 -1.06 -14.82 4.15
N ASP A 82 -2.24 -15.35 4.46
CA ASP A 82 -3.14 -15.90 3.46
C ASP A 82 -3.71 -14.79 2.57
N THR A 83 -3.52 -14.95 1.26
CA THR A 83 -4.03 -14.00 0.26
C THR A 83 -5.54 -14.07 0.10
N ALA A 84 -6.22 -15.03 0.74
CA ALA A 84 -7.68 -15.13 0.73
C ALA A 84 -8.39 -13.85 1.23
N SER A 85 -7.68 -13.01 1.99
CA SER A 85 -8.18 -11.73 2.52
C SER A 85 -7.98 -10.54 1.56
N PHE A 86 -7.06 -10.65 0.60
CA PHE A 86 -6.83 -9.64 -0.44
C PHE A 86 -7.51 -10.16 -1.70
N ARG A 87 -8.57 -9.49 -2.16
CA ARG A 87 -9.39 -9.99 -3.29
C ARG A 87 -8.52 -10.19 -4.53
N CYS A 88 -8.10 -11.42 -4.83
CA CYS A 88 -7.68 -11.82 -6.16
C CYS A 88 -8.96 -12.01 -6.98
N VAL A 89 -9.45 -10.95 -7.60
CA VAL A 89 -10.34 -11.04 -8.76
C VAL A 89 -9.49 -10.99 -10.03
#